data_AF-A0AAW1M8J0-F1
#
_entry.id   AF-A0AAW1M8J0-F1
#
_cell.length_a   1.000
_cell.length_b   1.000
_cell.length_c   1.000
_cell.angle_alpha   90.00
_cell.angle_beta   90.00
_cell.angle_gamma   90.00
#
_symmetry.space_group_name_H-M   'P 1'
#
loop_
_entity.id
_entity.type
_entity.pdbx_description
1 polymer ?
#
loop_
_entity_poly.entity_id
_entity_poly.type
_entity_poly.pdbx_seq_one_letter_code
_entity_poly.pdbx_strand_id
1 'polypeptide(L)' 'MEEIVLYMDDLHTNSYAYYCRICHEAEYESCRKLETPCACTGTVKFAHRECIQRWWVEKGNIICEICYP' A
#
# COMPACT_ATOMS: atom_id res chain seq x y z
N MET A 1 -14.64 14.85 -35.10
CA MET A 1 -14.05 13.50 -35.14
C MET A 1 -12.62 13.63 -34.63
N GLU A 2 -12.49 13.72 -33.31
CA GLU A 2 -11.27 13.38 -32.57
C GLU A 2 -11.78 12.89 -31.22
N GLU A 3 -11.95 11.58 -31.11
CA GLU A 3 -12.36 10.87 -29.89
C GLU A 3 -11.09 10.41 -29.17
N ILE A 4 -10.89 10.95 -27.96
CA ILE A 4 -10.57 10.25 -26.70
C ILE A 4 -9.62 9.04 -26.79
N VAL A 5 -8.46 9.12 -26.14
CA VAL A 5 -8.15 8.30 -24.95
C VAL A 5 -6.94 8.88 -24.19
N LEU A 6 -7.08 9.04 -22.87
CA LEU A 6 -5.95 9.24 -21.96
C LEU A 6 -5.14 7.94 -21.95
N TYR A 7 -4.14 7.83 -22.81
CA TYR A 7 -3.18 6.74 -22.73
C TYR A 7 -2.26 7.02 -21.53
N MET A 8 -2.69 6.61 -20.33
CA MET A 8 -1.73 6.08 -19.37
C MET A 8 -1.09 4.87 -20.06
N ASP A 9 0.22 4.89 -20.29
CA ASP A 9 0.98 3.91 -21.06
C ASP A 9 0.79 2.45 -20.59
N ASP A 10 -0.16 1.75 -21.20
CA ASP A 10 -0.40 0.31 -21.07
C ASP A 10 0.48 -0.51 -22.03
N LEU A 11 1.82 -0.45 -21.89
CA LEU A 11 2.73 -1.42 -22.52
C LEU A 11 3.83 -1.93 -21.56
N HIS A 12 3.41 -2.78 -20.62
CA HIS A 12 4.14 -3.96 -20.15
C HIS A 12 5.53 -3.79 -19.46
N THR A 13 5.55 -3.15 -18.29
CA THR A 13 6.07 -3.82 -17.09
C THR A 13 4.98 -3.82 -16.03
N ASN A 14 4.12 -4.84 -16.06
CA ASN A 14 3.04 -5.06 -15.11
C ASN A 14 3.61 -5.44 -13.72
N SER A 15 4.30 -4.50 -13.09
CA SER A 15 4.65 -4.57 -11.68
C SER A 15 3.98 -3.38 -11.02
N TYR A 16 2.70 -3.52 -10.66
CA TYR A 16 2.06 -2.55 -9.79
C TYR A 16 2.90 -2.46 -8.51
N ALA A 17 3.54 -1.31 -8.32
CA ALA A 17 4.28 -1.03 -7.11
C ALA A 17 3.29 -0.53 -6.07
N TYR A 18 3.23 -1.21 -4.94
CA TYR A 18 2.45 -0.79 -3.78
C TYR A 18 3.39 -0.08 -2.80
N TYR A 19 2.88 0.89 -2.07
CA TYR A 19 3.66 1.66 -1.11
C TYR A 19 3.29 1.26 0.31
N CYS A 20 4.30 1.07 1.15
CA CYS A 20 4.08 0.92 2.58
C CYS A 20 3.59 2.25 3.15
N ARG A 21 2.40 2.26 3.79
CA ARG A 21 1.82 3.47 4.41
C ARG A 21 2.63 4.05 5.58
N ILE A 22 3.70 3.38 6.02
CA ILE A 22 4.49 3.73 7.21
C ILE A 22 5.84 4.31 6.79
N CYS A 23 6.64 3.58 5.99
CA CYS A 23 7.95 4.06 5.52
C CYS A 23 7.90 4.72 4.13
N HIS A 24 6.78 4.63 3.41
CA HIS A 24 6.58 5.14 2.06
C HIS A 24 7.49 4.53 0.99
N GLU A 25 8.16 3.41 1.27
CA GLU A 25 8.93 2.68 0.28
C GLU A 25 8.02 1.84 -0.62
N ALA A 26 8.40 1.77 -1.90
CA ALA A 26 7.69 1.02 -2.93
C ALA A 26 8.12 -0.45 -2.91
N GLU A 27 7.16 -1.36 -3.05
CA GLU A 27 7.38 -2.78 -3.22
C GLU A 27 6.64 -3.26 -4.46
N TYR A 28 7.33 -4.05 -5.27
CA TYR A 28 6.70 -4.72 -6.40
C TYR A 28 5.75 -5.81 -5.91
N GLU A 29 4.64 -5.99 -6.62
CA GLU A 29 3.67 -7.06 -6.33
C GLU A 29 4.32 -8.46 -6.26
N SER A 30 5.38 -8.69 -7.03
CA SER A 30 6.16 -9.93 -7.03
C SER A 30 6.94 -10.18 -5.73
N CYS A 31 7.23 -9.14 -4.93
CA CYS A 31 8.05 -9.24 -3.73
C CYS A 31 7.27 -9.71 -2.49
N ARG A 32 5.92 -9.70 -2.50
CA ARG A 32 5.03 -10.19 -1.41
C ARG A 32 5.41 -9.71 0.02
N LYS A 33 6.08 -8.56 0.17
CA LYS A 33 6.54 -8.05 1.49
C LYS A 33 5.53 -7.13 2.20
N LEU A 34 4.43 -6.79 1.52
CA LEU A 34 3.37 -5.95 2.05
C LEU A 34 2.21 -6.79 2.55
N GLU A 35 1.70 -6.44 3.71
CA GLU A 35 0.55 -7.04 4.36
C GLU A 35 -0.59 -6.02 4.48
N THR A 36 -1.81 -6.51 4.70
CA THR A 36 -3.00 -5.69 4.95
C THR A 36 -3.48 -5.93 6.39
N PRO A 37 -2.94 -5.22 7.40
CA PRO A 37 -3.17 -5.52 8.81
C PRO A 37 -4.53 -5.04 9.35
N CYS A 38 -5.31 -4.33 8.54
CA CYS A 38 -6.57 -3.71 8.94
C CYS A 38 -7.54 -3.63 7.76
N ALA A 39 -8.77 -3.18 8.02
CA ALA A 39 -9.82 -3.05 7.02
C ALA A 39 -9.73 -1.78 6.15
N CYS A 40 -8.61 -1.05 6.20
CA CYS A 40 -8.38 0.07 5.31
C CYS A 40 -8.47 -0.36 3.83
N THR A 41 -8.90 0.54 2.97
CA THR A 41 -9.07 0.29 1.53
C THR A 41 -8.10 1.12 0.70
N GLY A 42 -8.00 0.85 -0.60
CA GLY A 42 -7.08 1.59 -1.49
C GLY A 42 -5.61 1.32 -1.16
N THR A 43 -4.75 2.31 -1.38
CA THR A 43 -3.29 2.22 -1.17
C THR A 43 -2.88 2.20 0.30
N VAL A 44 -3.67 2.85 1.17
CA VAL A 44 -3.39 2.96 2.62
C VAL A 44 -3.59 1.66 3.39
N LYS A 45 -3.97 0.57 2.74
CA LYS A 45 -4.10 -0.74 3.39
C LYS A 45 -2.78 -1.50 3.49
N PHE A 46 -1.78 -1.13 2.69
CA PHE A 46 -0.53 -1.87 2.58
C PHE A 46 0.55 -1.35 3.53
N ALA A 47 1.22 -2.25 4.24
CA ALA A 47 2.38 -1.94 5.06
C ALA A 47 3.34 -3.12 5.11
N HIS A 48 4.64 -2.87 5.24
CA HIS A 48 5.60 -3.95 5.51
C HIS A 48 5.35 -4.57 6.88
N ARG A 49 5.55 -5.88 6.99
CA ARG A 49 5.44 -6.61 8.26
C ARG A 49 6.29 -5.98 9.38
N GLU A 50 7.53 -5.60 9.07
CA GLU A 50 8.42 -4.96 10.04
C GLU A 50 7.92 -3.57 10.44
N CYS A 51 7.42 -2.78 9.49
CA CYS A 51 6.83 -1.48 9.79
C CYS A 51 5.59 -1.61 10.68
N ILE A 52 4.75 -2.62 10.47
CA ILE A 52 3.58 -2.92 11.31
C ILE A 52 4.02 -3.21 12.75
N GLN A 53 5.01 -4.09 12.93
CA GLN A 53 5.52 -4.45 14.26
C GLN A 53 6.11 -3.24 15.00
N ARG A 54 6.94 -2.44 14.33
CA ARG A 54 7.51 -1.22 14.91
C ARG A 54 6.41 -0.24 15.30
N TRP A 55 5.42 -0.01 14.42
CA TRP A 55 4.30 0.88 14.69
C TRP A 55 3.50 0.45 15.92
N TRP A 56 3.19 -0.85 16.10
CA TRP A 56 2.52 -1.34 17.31
C TRP A 56 3.33 -1.07 18.59
N VAL A 57 4.65 -1.28 18.53
CA VAL A 57 5.54 -1.04 19.68
C VAL A 57 5.60 0.46 20.02
N GLU A 58 5.74 1.32 19.02
CA GLU A 58 5.82 2.78 19.22
C GLU A 58 4.49 3.40 19.65
N LYS A 59 3.37 2.94 19.09
CA LYS A 59 2.02 3.44 19.45
C LYS A 59 1.48 2.84 20.74
N GLY A 60 1.90 1.62 21.10
CA GLY A 60 1.34 0.86 22.22
C GLY A 60 -0.11 0.39 22.00
N ASN A 61 -0.59 0.40 20.76
CA ASN A 61 -1.95 -0.02 20.40
C ASN A 61 -1.94 -0.80 19.09
N ILE A 62 -2.81 -1.80 18.98
CA ILE A 62 -3.00 -2.63 17.79
C ILE A 62 -4.18 -2.17 16.91
N ILE A 63 -5.01 -1.25 17.41
CA ILE A 63 -6.18 -0.73 16.70
C ILE A 63 -5.74 0.30 15.66
N CYS A 64 -6.19 0.11 14.42
CA CYS A 64 -5.88 1.05 13.34
C CYS A 64 -6.68 2.35 13.46
N GLU A 65 -5.98 3.47 13.63
CA GLU A 65 -6.55 4.82 13.77
C GLU A 65 -7.26 5.37 12.51
N ILE A 66 -7.16 4.69 11.36
CA ILE A 66 -7.83 5.11 10.12
C ILE A 66 -9.20 4.46 9.98
N CYS A 67 -9.28 3.13 10.09
CA CYS A 67 -10.53 2.39 9.91
C CYS A 67 -11.30 2.14 11.23
N TYR A 68 -10.66 2.38 12.38
CA TYR A 68 -11.27 2.34 13.71
C TYR A 68 -10.72 3.49 14.57
N PRO A 69 -11.11 4.75 14.26
CA PRO A 69 -10.64 5.94 14.97
C PRO A 69 -11.16 6.04 16.41
#